data_AF-A0A150LHH0-F1
#
_entry.id   AF-A0A150LHH0-F1
#
_cell.length_a   1.000
_cell.length_b   1.000
_cell.length_c   1.000
_cell.angle_alpha   90.00
_cell.angle_beta   90.00
_cell.angle_gamma   90.00
#
_symmetry.space_group_name_H-M   'P 1'
#
loop_
_entity.id
_entity.type
_entity.pdbx_description
1 polymer ?
#
loop_
_entity_poly.entity_id
_entity_poly.type
_entity_poly.pdbx_seq_one_letter_code
_entity_poly.pdbx_strand_id
1 'polypeptide(L)' 'MPVIRDMTELSMISMADWNNSEIEHFHHSFQQILPYLNAEGQTIYREIIEEMERRQQ' A
#
# COMPACT_ATOMS: atom_id res chain seq x y z
N MET A 1 -2.33 -17.66 -10.67
CA MET A 1 -1.74 -16.56 -9.88
C MET A 1 -1.34 -17.15 -8.54
N PRO A 2 -0.08 -17.07 -8.10
CA PRO A 2 0.28 -17.45 -6.74
C PRO A 2 -0.50 -16.57 -5.76
N VAL A 3 -0.96 -17.16 -4.65
CA VAL A 3 -1.61 -16.42 -3.57
C VAL A 3 -0.50 -15.71 -2.79
N ILE A 4 -0.53 -14.37 -2.80
CA ILE A 4 0.40 -13.53 -2.05
C ILE A 4 -0.21 -13.31 -0.65
N ARG A 5 0.54 -13.62 0.41
CA ARG A 5 0.12 -13.36 1.79
C ARG A 5 -0.09 -11.85 2.00
N ASP A 6 -1.05 -11.47 2.83
CA ASP A 6 -1.31 -10.06 3.07
C ASP A 6 -0.23 -9.43 3.97
N MET A 7 -0.20 -8.09 4.04
CA MET A 7 0.78 -7.37 4.85
C MET A 7 0.65 -7.65 6.36
N THR A 8 -0.52 -8.01 6.85
CA THR A 8 -0.73 -8.36 8.27
C THR A 8 0.01 -9.65 8.58
N GLU A 9 -0.19 -10.68 7.77
CA GLU A 9 0.52 -11.96 7.88
C GLU A 9 2.04 -11.77 7.70
N LEU A 10 2.43 -11.03 6.67
CA LEU A 10 3.83 -10.80 6.34
C LEU A 10 4.57 -9.96 7.39
N SER A 11 3.87 -9.07 8.09
CA SER A 11 4.45 -8.27 9.19
C SER A 11 4.82 -9.10 10.42
N MET A 12 4.22 -10.30 10.58
CA MET A 12 4.46 -11.20 11.71
C MET A 12 5.58 -12.21 11.45
N ILE A 13 6.11 -12.26 10.23
CA ILE A 13 7.21 -13.14 9.83
C ILE A 13 8.44 -12.33 9.43
N SER A 14 9.61 -12.94 9.52
CA SER A 14 10.84 -12.29 9.06
C SER A 14 10.78 -12.08 7.55
N MET A 15 11.27 -10.93 7.06
CA MET A 15 11.39 -10.65 5.61
C MET A 15 12.26 -11.69 4.88
N ALA A 16 13.19 -12.34 5.58
CA ALA A 16 13.99 -13.43 5.04
C ALA A 16 13.17 -14.69 4.70
N ASP A 17 11.98 -14.84 5.29
CA ASP A 17 11.05 -15.96 5.08
C ASP A 17 9.96 -15.63 4.05
N TRP A 18 10.05 -14.46 3.41
CA TRP A 18 9.15 -14.07 2.32
C TRP A 18 9.61 -14.75 1.04
N ASN A 19 8.67 -15.14 0.19
CA ASN A 19 9.01 -15.67 -1.12
C ASN A 19 9.27 -14.52 -2.11
N ASN A 20 9.96 -14.82 -3.21
CA ASN A 20 10.35 -13.79 -4.19
C ASN A 20 9.14 -13.06 -4.80
N SER A 21 8.01 -13.75 -5.01
CA SER A 21 6.82 -13.12 -5.58
C SER A 21 6.18 -12.11 -4.61
N GLU A 22 6.21 -12.37 -3.30
CA GLU A 22 5.78 -11.42 -2.28
C GLU A 22 6.70 -10.21 -2.22
N ILE A 23 8.01 -10.44 -2.24
CA ILE A 23 9.01 -9.36 -2.24
C ILE A 23 8.83 -8.46 -3.47
N GLU A 24 8.72 -9.03 -4.67
CA GLU A 24 8.52 -8.27 -5.90
C GLU A 24 7.20 -7.49 -5.89
N HIS A 25 6.12 -8.11 -5.42
CA HIS A 25 4.81 -7.47 -5.34
C HIS A 25 4.83 -6.25 -4.41
N PHE A 26 5.29 -6.43 -3.17
CA PHE A 26 5.30 -5.33 -2.21
C PHE A 26 6.36 -4.29 -2.54
N HIS A 27 7.51 -4.68 -3.08
CA HIS A 27 8.49 -3.72 -3.60
C HIS A 27 7.85 -2.81 -4.67
N HIS A 28 7.13 -3.39 -5.63
CA HIS A 28 6.44 -2.60 -6.66
C HIS A 28 5.36 -1.68 -6.07
N SER A 29 4.54 -2.19 -5.15
CA SER A 29 3.54 -1.39 -4.44
C SER A 29 4.18 -0.23 -3.68
N PHE A 30 5.25 -0.48 -2.92
CA PHE A 30 5.96 0.54 -2.16
C PHE A 30 6.61 1.58 -3.08
N GLN A 31 7.22 1.19 -4.20
CA GLN A 31 7.78 2.15 -5.17
C GLN A 31 6.73 3.17 -5.67
N GLN A 32 5.46 2.78 -5.78
CA GLN A 32 4.39 3.67 -6.21
C GLN A 32 3.89 4.59 -5.10
N ILE A 33 3.83 4.13 -3.84
CA ILE A 33 3.24 4.89 -2.73
C ILE A 33 4.27 5.71 -1.94
N LEU A 34 5.55 5.31 -1.94
CA LEU A 34 6.62 5.99 -1.19
C LEU A 34 6.71 7.50 -1.49
N PRO A 35 6.57 7.98 -2.75
CA PRO A 35 6.59 9.42 -3.04
C PRO A 35 5.48 10.21 -2.34
N TYR A 36 4.37 9.55 -2.02
CA TYR A 36 3.20 10.14 -1.38
C TYR A 36 3.15 9.87 0.13
N LEU A 37 4.15 9.20 0.71
CA LEU A 37 4.24 8.97 2.15
C LEU A 37 4.84 10.18 2.89
N ASN A 38 4.24 11.35 2.66
CA ASN A 38 4.64 12.62 3.26
C ASN A 38 3.41 13.53 3.51
N ALA A 39 3.62 14.73 4.01
CA ALA A 39 2.53 15.68 4.31
C ALA A 39 1.73 16.10 3.07
N GLU A 40 2.36 16.11 1.89
CA GLU A 40 1.70 16.42 0.62
C GLU A 40 0.76 15.28 0.20
N GLY A 41 1.22 14.03 0.25
CA GLY A 41 0.35 12.89 -0.06
C GLY A 41 -0.79 12.70 0.93
N GLN A 42 -0.62 13.06 2.21
CA GLN A 42 -1.74 13.13 3.16
C GLN A 42 -2.79 14.18 2.77
N THR A 43 -2.34 15.32 2.23
CA THR A 43 -3.25 16.37 1.74
C THR A 43 -4.04 15.87 0.53
N ILE A 44 -3.35 15.25 -0.44
CA ILE A 44 -4.00 14.64 -1.62
C ILE A 44 -5.02 13.58 -1.19
N TYR A 45 -4.68 12.73 -0.21
CA TYR A 45 -5.58 11.69 0.28
C TYR A 45 -6.84 12.27 0.93
N ARG A 46 -6.72 13.36 1.71
CA ARG A 46 -7.87 14.06 2.28
C ARG A 46 -8.78 14.63 1.21
N GLU A 47 -8.23 15.28 0.19
CA GLU A 47 -9.02 15.83 -0.93
C GLU A 47 -9.80 14.73 -1.68
N ILE A 48 -9.21 13.54 -1.83
CA ILE A 48 -9.90 12.38 -2.42
C ILE A 48 -11.10 11.97 -1.56
N ILE A 49 -10.94 11.90 -0.23
CA ILE A 49 -12.04 11.55 0.69
C ILE A 49 -13.16 12.59 0.59
N GLU A 50 -12.83 13.87 0.66
CA GLU A 50 -13.80 14.97 0.55
C GLU A 50 -14.57 14.90 -0.78
N GLU A 51 -13.90 14.57 -1.88
CA GLU A 51 -14.53 14.38 -3.18
C GLU A 51 -15.44 13.14 -3.23
N MET A 52 -15.04 12.04 -2.60
CA MET A 52 -15.86 10.83 -2.48
C MET A 52 -17.16 11.13 -1.71
N GLU A 53 -17.06 11.82 -0.57
CA GLU A 53 -18.21 12.22 0.24
C GLU A 53 -19.14 13.16 -0.54
N ARG A 54 -18.57 14.13 -1.25
CA ARG A 54 -19.33 15.05 -2.11
C ARG A 54 -20.14 14.32 -3.19
N ARG A 55 -19.58 13.28 -3.79
CA ARG A 55 -20.26 12.48 -4.83
C ARG A 55 -21.34 11.54 -4.29
N GLN A 56 -21.34 11.28 -2.98
CA GLN A 56 -22.37 10.48 -2.31
C GLN A 56 -23.54 11.33 -1.78
N GLN A 57 -23.52 12.65 -1.99
CA GLN A 57 -24.62 13.58 -1.72
C GLN A 57 -25.38 13.93 -3.01
#